data_AF-A0A1V9FX31-F1
#
_entry.id   AF-A0A1V9FX31-F1
#
_cell.length_a   1.000
_cell.length_b   1.000
_cell.length_c   1.000
_cell.angle_alpha   90.00
_cell.angle_beta   90.00
_cell.angle_gamma   90.00
#
_symmetry.space_group_name_H-M   'P 1'
#
loop_
_entity.id
_entity.type
_entity.pdbx_description
1 polymer ?
#
loop_
_entity_poly.entity_id
_entity_poly.type
_entity_poly.pdbx_seq_one_letter_code
_entity_poly.pdbx_strand_id
1 'polypeptide(L)'
;MNKSNYILGQYGNYYWIEFPVKAFNFSDFLKKQGKILIGKYLAMVCFDGGPLRLTGEEKANGWHEVNGIAYSPELTQRHISELFYERNDQWCLFTSPTGFPGMTYFVNYGGFSLASKGQELTNADPIWDKVGIMKNIEFHEQLVTEFWEEILSIDPFNFIAYGDNFIFISKNKEEVAMLIK
;
A
#
# COMPACT_ATOMS: atom_id res chain seq x y z
N MET A 1 -25.59 -11.72 -5.66
CA MET A 1 -24.82 -11.84 -4.39
C MET A 1 -24.02 -10.56 -4.24
N ASN A 2 -24.28 -9.75 -3.20
CA ASN A 2 -23.38 -8.64 -2.86
C ASN A 2 -22.06 -9.28 -2.43
N LYS A 3 -21.10 -9.40 -3.35
CA LYS A 3 -19.72 -9.68 -2.98
C LYS A 3 -19.30 -8.51 -2.08
N SER A 4 -18.80 -8.81 -0.89
CA SER A 4 -18.16 -7.80 -0.04
C SER A 4 -17.19 -7.01 -0.90
N ASN A 5 -17.30 -5.67 -0.91
CA ASN A 5 -16.50 -4.77 -1.76
C ASN A 5 -15.03 -4.65 -1.30
N TYR A 6 -14.56 -5.58 -0.47
CA TYR A 6 -13.24 -5.61 0.10
C TYR A 6 -12.84 -7.04 0.49
N ILE A 7 -11.54 -7.26 0.66
CA ILE A 7 -10.93 -8.49 1.15
C ILE A 7 -10.14 -8.14 2.40
N LEU A 8 -10.20 -9.00 3.41
CA LEU A 8 -9.44 -8.88 4.65
C LEU A 8 -8.46 -10.04 4.78
N GLY A 9 -7.35 -9.79 5.45
CA GLY A 9 -6.47 -10.85 5.90
C GLY A 9 -5.53 -10.41 7.00
N GLN A 10 -4.66 -11.35 7.37
CA GLN A 10 -3.63 -11.15 8.36
C GLN A 10 -2.37 -11.90 7.91
N TYR A 11 -1.22 -11.29 8.15
CA TYR A 11 0.08 -11.93 7.96
C TYR A 11 0.99 -11.55 9.12
N GLY A 12 1.39 -12.52 9.95
CA GLY A 12 2.11 -12.25 11.19
C GLY A 12 1.34 -11.29 12.11
N ASN A 13 1.98 -10.18 12.47
CA ASN A 13 1.42 -9.10 13.29
C ASN A 13 0.66 -8.02 12.47
N TYR A 14 0.57 -8.18 11.15
CA TYR A 14 -0.10 -7.23 10.27
C TYR A 14 -1.51 -7.67 9.91
N TYR A 15 -2.44 -6.74 10.02
CA TYR A 15 -3.80 -6.85 9.51
C TYR A 15 -3.91 -6.01 8.25
N TRP A 16 -4.62 -6.50 7.24
CA TRP A 16 -4.77 -5.77 5.99
C TRP A 16 -6.20 -5.80 5.47
N ILE A 17 -6.53 -4.77 4.71
CA ILE A 17 -7.74 -4.66 3.93
C ILE A 17 -7.39 -4.19 2.51
N GLU A 18 -8.07 -4.79 1.55
CA GLU A 18 -7.93 -4.47 0.14
C GLU A 18 -9.29 -4.15 -0.45
N PHE A 19 -9.36 -3.07 -1.21
CA PHE A 19 -10.54 -2.67 -1.98
C PHE A 19 -10.17 -2.56 -3.46
N PRO A 20 -11.05 -2.98 -4.38
CA PRO A 20 -10.98 -2.51 -5.75
C PRO A 20 -11.04 -0.97 -5.75
N VAL A 21 -10.17 -0.31 -6.51
CA VAL A 21 -10.03 1.16 -6.45
C VAL A 21 -11.33 1.93 -6.74
N LYS A 22 -12.25 1.31 -7.50
CA LYS A 22 -13.58 1.87 -7.80
C LYS A 22 -14.54 1.87 -6.60
N ALA A 23 -14.30 1.02 -5.60
CA ALA A 23 -15.13 0.91 -4.41
C ALA A 23 -14.63 1.79 -3.26
N PHE A 24 -13.32 1.95 -3.14
CA PHE A 24 -12.67 2.80 -2.14
C PHE A 24 -11.31 3.22 -2.66
N ASN A 25 -11.03 4.52 -2.68
CA ASN A 25 -9.77 5.07 -3.15
C ASN A 25 -9.07 5.92 -2.07
N PHE A 26 -7.89 6.44 -2.42
CA PHE A 26 -7.08 7.24 -1.50
C PHE A 26 -7.79 8.52 -1.02
N SER A 27 -8.62 9.14 -1.86
CA SER A 27 -9.42 10.31 -1.47
C SER A 27 -10.44 9.95 -0.38
N ASP A 28 -11.10 8.79 -0.52
CA ASP A 28 -12.04 8.27 0.48
C ASP A 28 -11.32 7.99 1.80
N PHE A 29 -10.12 7.40 1.72
CA PHE A 29 -9.27 7.15 2.88
C PHE A 29 -8.92 8.43 3.62
N LEU A 30 -8.35 9.43 2.95
CA LEU A 30 -7.96 10.69 3.60
C LEU A 30 -9.16 11.41 4.21
N LYS A 31 -10.30 11.47 3.51
CA LYS A 31 -11.52 12.15 3.98
C LYS A 31 -12.12 11.48 5.22
N LYS A 32 -12.18 10.15 5.25
CA LYS A 32 -12.86 9.41 6.33
C LYS A 32 -11.92 9.06 7.48
N GLN A 33 -10.69 8.67 7.15
CA GLN A 33 -9.76 8.03 8.07
C GLN A 33 -8.34 8.63 8.06
N GLY A 34 -8.12 9.77 7.37
CA GLY A 34 -6.79 10.40 7.30
C GLY A 34 -6.17 10.75 8.67
N LYS A 35 -7.00 10.89 9.71
CA LYS A 35 -6.54 11.04 11.11
C LYS A 35 -5.66 9.89 11.60
N ILE A 36 -5.74 8.70 11.00
CA ILE A 36 -4.88 7.55 11.31
C ILE A 36 -3.41 7.91 11.06
N LEU A 37 -3.12 8.80 10.12
CA LEU A 37 -1.76 9.18 9.75
C LEU A 37 -1.12 10.19 10.73
N ILE A 38 -1.93 10.87 11.56
CA ILE A 38 -1.44 11.92 12.46
C ILE A 38 -0.53 11.33 13.53
N GLY A 39 0.58 12.01 13.81
CA GLY A 39 1.60 11.57 14.76
C GLY A 39 2.53 10.48 14.21
N LYS A 40 2.43 10.15 12.92
CA LYS A 40 3.32 9.20 12.25
C LYS A 40 4.27 9.93 11.30
N TYR A 41 5.33 9.24 10.91
CA TYR A 41 6.30 9.67 9.93
C TYR A 41 6.08 8.89 8.65
N LEU A 42 5.86 9.58 7.54
CA LEU A 42 5.61 8.98 6.24
C LEU A 42 6.92 8.85 5.46
N ALA A 43 7.16 7.68 4.90
CA ALA A 43 8.11 7.42 3.84
C ALA A 43 7.33 7.12 2.55
N MET A 44 7.36 8.05 1.59
CA MET A 44 6.85 7.86 0.24
C MET A 44 7.88 7.10 -0.57
N VAL A 45 7.62 5.81 -0.74
CA VAL A 45 8.47 4.87 -1.49
C VAL A 45 8.31 5.09 -2.98
N CYS A 46 7.05 5.26 -3.42
CA CYS A 46 6.66 5.41 -4.81
C CYS A 46 5.60 6.51 -4.89
N PHE A 47 5.74 7.39 -5.88
CA PHE A 47 4.85 8.49 -6.23
C PHE A 47 4.70 8.52 -7.75
N ASP A 48 3.48 8.36 -8.26
CA ASP A 48 3.20 8.21 -9.71
C ASP A 48 4.11 7.15 -10.38
N GLY A 49 4.30 6.02 -9.70
CA GLY A 49 5.12 4.90 -10.21
C GLY A 49 6.64 5.07 -10.09
N GLY A 50 7.15 6.15 -9.49
CA GLY A 50 8.58 6.38 -9.31
C GLY A 50 8.96 7.13 -8.02
N PRO A 51 10.23 7.53 -7.83
CA PRO A 51 10.65 8.30 -6.66
C PRO A 51 10.10 9.74 -6.72
N LEU A 52 9.60 10.24 -5.59
CA LEU A 52 9.19 11.63 -5.45
C LEU A 52 10.41 12.56 -5.46
N ARG A 53 10.36 13.62 -6.26
CA ARG A 53 11.35 14.70 -6.25
C ARG A 53 10.85 15.88 -5.44
N LEU A 54 11.43 16.05 -4.25
CA LEU A 54 11.07 17.14 -3.35
C LEU A 54 11.51 18.51 -3.90
N THR A 55 10.57 19.44 -3.91
CA THR A 55 10.75 20.86 -4.13
C THR A 55 11.53 21.53 -2.97
N GLY A 56 11.98 22.76 -3.21
CA GLY A 56 12.63 23.55 -2.15
C GLY A 56 11.70 23.86 -0.96
N GLU A 57 10.41 24.03 -1.22
CA GLU A 57 9.41 24.32 -0.19
C GLU A 57 9.17 23.11 0.72
N GLU A 58 9.02 21.92 0.15
CA GLU A 58 8.85 20.69 0.95
C GLU A 58 10.07 20.43 1.82
N LYS A 59 11.28 20.63 1.27
CA LYS A 59 12.54 20.54 2.04
C LYS A 59 12.59 21.56 3.17
N ALA A 60 12.17 22.80 2.90
CA ALA A 60 12.09 23.85 3.93
C ALA A 60 11.06 23.50 5.03
N ASN A 61 10.01 22.75 4.69
CA ASN A 61 9.01 22.23 5.63
C ASN A 61 9.44 20.91 6.31
N GLY A 62 10.70 20.52 6.21
CA GLY A 62 11.28 19.40 6.95
C GLY A 62 11.23 18.05 6.23
N TRP A 63 10.74 18.00 4.99
CA TRP A 63 10.88 16.81 4.17
C TRP A 63 12.34 16.61 3.75
N HIS A 64 12.73 15.36 3.57
CA HIS A 64 14.05 15.02 3.04
C HIS A 64 13.99 13.76 2.19
N GLU A 65 14.98 13.55 1.32
CA GLU A 65 15.06 12.41 0.42
C GLU A 65 16.32 11.61 0.72
N VAL A 66 16.20 10.28 0.87
CA VAL A 66 17.32 9.36 1.01
C VAL A 66 17.03 8.14 0.15
N ASN A 67 17.98 7.76 -0.72
CA ASN A 67 17.87 6.60 -1.62
C ASN A 67 16.58 6.59 -2.48
N GLY A 68 16.12 7.77 -2.92
CA GLY A 68 14.91 7.90 -3.73
C GLY A 68 13.59 7.75 -2.94
N ILE A 69 13.65 7.67 -1.62
CA ILE A 69 12.48 7.68 -0.73
C ILE A 69 12.37 9.07 -0.11
N ALA A 70 11.18 9.67 -0.19
CA ALA A 70 10.89 10.94 0.45
C ALA A 70 10.29 10.71 1.84
N TYR A 71 10.86 11.37 2.85
CA TYR A 71 10.48 11.24 4.25
C TYR A 71 9.88 12.55 4.75
N SER A 72 8.70 12.45 5.36
CA SER A 72 8.00 13.58 5.95
C SER A 72 8.54 13.91 7.35
N PRO A 73 8.34 15.15 7.84
CA PRO A 73 8.29 15.39 9.28
C PRO A 73 7.11 14.62 9.91
N GLU A 74 6.95 14.68 11.23
CA GLU A 74 5.76 14.13 11.88
C GLU A 74 4.48 14.73 11.27
N LEU A 75 3.56 13.87 10.87
CA LEU A 75 2.32 14.30 10.21
C LEU A 75 1.38 14.95 11.21
N THR A 76 0.96 16.17 10.88
CA THR A 76 -0.03 16.94 11.65
C THR A 76 -1.33 17.04 10.86
N GLN A 77 -2.39 17.53 11.48
CA GLN A 77 -3.65 17.78 10.77
C GLN A 77 -3.48 18.67 9.54
N ARG A 78 -2.57 19.66 9.60
CA ARG A 78 -2.22 20.52 8.46
C ARG A 78 -1.58 19.71 7.33
N HIS A 79 -0.61 18.85 7.67
CA HIS A 79 0.01 17.96 6.69
C HIS A 79 -1.05 17.08 6.01
N ILE A 80 -2.02 16.52 6.76
CA ILE A 80 -3.06 15.67 6.15
C ILE A 80 -3.91 16.42 5.12
N SER A 81 -4.22 17.70 5.35
CA SER A 81 -4.96 18.52 4.37
C SER A 81 -4.15 18.93 3.14
N GLU A 82 -2.82 18.91 3.25
CA GLU A 82 -1.88 19.32 2.20
C GLU A 82 -1.21 18.10 1.52
N LEU A 83 -1.47 16.88 2.01
CA LEU A 83 -0.91 15.65 1.45
C LEU A 83 -1.40 15.48 0.02
N PHE A 84 -0.44 15.41 -0.89
CA PHE A 84 -0.63 15.04 -2.27
C PHE A 84 -0.42 13.53 -2.42
N TYR A 85 -1.13 12.96 -3.39
CA TYR A 85 -1.04 11.55 -3.77
C TYR A 85 -1.46 11.43 -5.22
N GLU A 86 -0.88 10.48 -5.93
CA GLU A 86 -1.24 10.13 -7.29
C GLU A 86 -1.57 8.65 -7.40
N ARG A 87 -2.04 8.22 -8.57
CA ARG A 87 -2.17 6.79 -8.82
C ARG A 87 -0.77 6.16 -8.86
N ASN A 88 -0.65 4.91 -8.41
CA ASN A 88 0.61 4.17 -8.28
C ASN A 88 1.53 4.71 -7.18
N ASP A 89 0.94 5.05 -6.04
CA ASP A 89 1.66 5.48 -4.85
C ASP A 89 1.86 4.34 -3.83
N GLN A 90 3.04 4.29 -3.18
CA GLN A 90 3.34 3.40 -2.06
C GLN A 90 3.94 4.14 -0.88
N TRP A 91 3.31 3.97 0.27
CA TRP A 91 3.63 4.71 1.49
C TRP A 91 3.88 3.73 2.64
N CYS A 92 4.97 3.94 3.36
CA CYS A 92 5.25 3.31 4.64
C CYS A 92 5.10 4.37 5.74
N LEU A 93 4.40 4.06 6.83
CA LEU A 93 4.31 4.96 7.99
C LEU A 93 4.90 4.33 9.24
N PHE A 94 5.58 5.16 10.03
CA PHE A 94 6.31 4.76 11.23
C PHE A 94 5.91 5.61 12.42
N THR A 95 6.05 5.06 13.63
CA THR A 95 5.81 5.79 14.90
C THR A 95 7.02 6.62 15.34
N SER A 96 8.14 6.54 14.61
CA SER A 96 9.37 7.28 14.83
C SER A 96 10.08 7.52 13.49
N PRO A 97 10.94 8.54 13.35
CA PRO A 97 11.75 8.72 12.16
C PRO A 97 12.54 7.45 11.84
N THR A 98 12.37 6.90 10.64
CA THR A 98 12.93 5.62 10.23
C THR A 98 13.38 5.71 8.79
N GLY A 99 14.55 5.17 8.47
CA GLY A 99 15.05 5.07 7.10
C GLY A 99 15.40 3.62 6.75
N PHE A 100 15.26 3.26 5.48
CA PHE A 100 15.55 1.93 4.96
C PHE A 100 16.16 2.03 3.55
N PRO A 101 16.90 1.00 3.07
CA PRO A 101 17.69 1.13 1.85
C PRO A 101 16.84 1.23 0.57
N GLY A 102 15.64 0.67 0.58
CA GLY A 102 14.74 0.61 -0.57
C GLY A 102 13.57 -0.33 -0.32
N MET A 103 12.58 -0.26 -1.19
CA MET A 103 11.44 -1.18 -1.23
C MET A 103 10.98 -1.28 -2.69
N THR A 104 10.53 -2.45 -3.10
CA THR A 104 10.01 -2.70 -4.44
C THR A 104 8.73 -1.90 -4.70
N TYR A 105 8.58 -1.39 -5.92
CA TYR A 105 7.39 -0.65 -6.37
C TYR A 105 6.28 -1.63 -6.78
N PHE A 106 5.74 -2.37 -5.81
CA PHE A 106 4.60 -3.29 -5.95
C PHE A 106 3.41 -2.72 -6.73
N VAL A 107 3.11 -1.42 -6.62
CA VAL A 107 2.03 -0.75 -7.37
C VAL A 107 2.26 -0.72 -8.88
N ASN A 108 3.49 -0.90 -9.34
CA ASN A 108 3.80 -0.98 -10.77
C ASN A 108 3.53 -2.38 -11.36
N TYR A 109 3.24 -3.39 -10.52
CA TYR A 109 2.79 -4.68 -10.99
C TYR A 109 1.27 -4.65 -11.17
N GLY A 110 0.82 -4.63 -12.43
CA GLY A 110 -0.60 -4.57 -12.77
C GLY A 110 -1.41 -5.67 -12.06
N GLY A 111 -2.51 -5.26 -11.42
CA GLY A 111 -3.37 -6.15 -10.64
C GLY A 111 -2.76 -6.70 -9.36
N PHE A 112 -1.72 -6.06 -8.81
CA PHE A 112 -1.16 -6.46 -7.51
C PHE A 112 -2.25 -6.49 -6.42
N SER A 113 -2.26 -7.57 -5.64
CA SER A 113 -3.28 -7.91 -4.67
C SER A 113 -2.66 -8.81 -3.59
N LEU A 114 -3.07 -8.64 -2.34
CA LEU A 114 -2.66 -9.53 -1.24
C LEU A 114 -3.54 -10.78 -1.15
N ALA A 115 -4.67 -10.78 -1.85
CA ALA A 115 -5.56 -11.94 -1.91
C ALA A 115 -4.92 -13.08 -2.71
N SER A 116 -5.18 -14.32 -2.27
CA SER A 116 -4.78 -15.51 -3.03
C SER A 116 -5.57 -15.59 -4.34
N LYS A 117 -4.86 -15.83 -5.45
CA LYS A 117 -5.45 -16.06 -6.78
C LYS A 117 -5.86 -17.51 -7.04
N GLY A 118 -5.83 -18.39 -6.04
CA GLY A 118 -6.10 -19.83 -6.22
C GLY A 118 -7.48 -20.17 -6.83
N GLN A 119 -8.45 -19.24 -6.76
CA GLN A 119 -9.78 -19.42 -7.37
C GLN A 119 -9.85 -19.08 -8.87
N GLU A 120 -8.80 -18.53 -9.47
CA GLU A 120 -8.79 -18.23 -10.92
C GLU A 120 -8.72 -19.51 -11.76
N LEU A 121 -8.12 -20.58 -11.23
CA LEU A 121 -8.00 -21.88 -11.90
C LEU A 121 -9.34 -22.61 -12.07
N THR A 122 -10.32 -22.36 -11.20
CA THR A 122 -11.60 -23.09 -11.23
C THR A 122 -12.51 -22.63 -12.38
N ASN A 123 -12.24 -21.47 -12.98
CA ASN A 123 -13.11 -20.85 -13.99
C ASN A 123 -12.50 -20.85 -15.41
N ALA A 124 -11.36 -21.51 -15.63
CA ALA A 124 -10.63 -21.49 -16.90
C ALA A 124 -11.03 -22.64 -17.88
N ASP A 125 -11.26 -22.30 -19.16
CA ASP A 125 -11.47 -23.25 -20.29
C ASP A 125 -10.12 -23.86 -20.78
N PRO A 126 -10.07 -24.89 -21.68
CA PRO A 126 -9.02 -25.90 -21.57
C PRO A 126 -7.62 -25.54 -22.12
N ILE A 127 -6.65 -25.91 -21.27
CA ILE A 127 -5.21 -26.16 -21.46
C ILE A 127 -4.31 -24.91 -21.64
N TRP A 128 -4.46 -24.13 -22.70
CA TRP A 128 -3.54 -23.00 -22.94
C TRP A 128 -3.75 -21.87 -21.93
N ASP A 129 -5.02 -21.59 -21.61
CA ASP A 129 -5.39 -20.65 -20.55
C ASP A 129 -4.88 -21.13 -19.19
N LYS A 130 -4.90 -22.45 -18.94
CA LYS A 130 -4.44 -23.00 -17.66
C LYS A 130 -2.94 -22.82 -17.43
N VAL A 131 -2.10 -23.05 -18.44
CA VAL A 131 -0.64 -22.84 -18.31
C VAL A 131 -0.31 -21.37 -18.10
N GLY A 132 -0.97 -20.47 -18.84
CA GLY A 132 -0.81 -19.03 -18.65
C GLY A 132 -1.27 -18.55 -17.27
N ILE A 133 -2.44 -19.01 -16.82
CA ILE A 133 -2.99 -18.71 -15.49
C ILE A 133 -2.09 -19.26 -14.39
N MET A 134 -1.60 -20.50 -14.50
CA MET A 134 -0.67 -21.07 -13.51
C MET A 134 0.59 -20.22 -13.37
N LYS A 135 1.22 -19.82 -14.49
CA LYS A 135 2.39 -18.93 -14.45
C LYS A 135 2.08 -17.58 -13.82
N ASN A 136 0.89 -17.02 -14.08
CA ASN A 136 0.47 -15.76 -13.46
C ASN A 136 0.28 -15.92 -11.95
N ILE A 137 -0.33 -17.02 -11.50
CA ILE A 137 -0.52 -17.34 -10.09
C ILE A 137 0.82 -17.53 -9.41
N GLU A 138 1.73 -18.33 -9.98
CA GLU A 138 3.07 -18.56 -9.43
C GLU A 138 3.86 -17.24 -9.30
N PHE A 139 3.84 -16.41 -10.34
CA PHE A 139 4.47 -15.09 -10.31
C PHE A 139 3.84 -14.18 -9.24
N HIS A 140 2.52 -14.19 -9.12
CA HIS A 140 1.81 -13.42 -8.09
C HIS A 140 2.15 -13.89 -6.68
N GLU A 141 2.22 -15.20 -6.45
CA GLU A 141 2.61 -15.78 -5.16
C GLU A 141 4.06 -15.43 -4.79
N GLN A 142 4.96 -15.40 -5.77
CA GLN A 142 6.32 -14.91 -5.58
C GLN A 142 6.35 -13.43 -5.19
N LEU A 143 5.60 -12.57 -5.91
CA LEU A 143 5.51 -11.14 -5.60
C LEU A 143 4.92 -10.89 -4.21
N VAL A 144 3.88 -11.63 -3.81
CA VAL A 144 3.29 -11.51 -2.47
C VAL A 144 4.26 -12.00 -1.39
N THR A 145 5.07 -13.02 -1.69
CA THR A 145 6.13 -13.49 -0.77
C THR A 145 7.19 -12.40 -0.58
N GLU A 146 7.74 -11.86 -1.66
CA GLU A 146 8.71 -10.75 -1.64
C GLU A 146 8.15 -9.52 -0.91
N PHE A 147 6.89 -9.18 -1.19
CA PHE A 147 6.18 -8.11 -0.48
C PHE A 147 6.20 -8.30 1.03
N TRP A 148 5.84 -9.48 1.52
CA TRP A 148 5.80 -9.73 2.96
C TRP A 148 7.19 -9.81 3.58
N GLU A 149 8.20 -10.31 2.86
CA GLU A 149 9.60 -10.27 3.30
C GLU A 149 10.08 -8.82 3.47
N GLU A 150 9.80 -7.94 2.51
CA GLU A 150 10.14 -6.52 2.61
C GLU A 150 9.37 -5.82 3.74
N ILE A 151 8.05 -6.06 3.88
CA ILE A 151 7.26 -5.48 4.98
C ILE A 151 7.81 -5.93 6.34
N LEU A 152 8.13 -7.20 6.52
CA LEU A 152 8.70 -7.69 7.79
C LEU A 152 10.11 -7.15 8.04
N SER A 153 10.91 -6.93 7.00
CA SER A 153 12.26 -6.36 7.12
C SER A 153 12.25 -4.86 7.41
N ILE A 154 11.34 -4.11 6.79
CA ILE A 154 11.20 -2.65 6.96
C ILE A 154 10.43 -2.33 8.25
N ASP A 155 9.56 -3.24 8.66
CA ASP A 155 8.74 -3.19 9.87
C ASP A 155 7.86 -1.92 10.03
N PRO A 156 7.22 -1.40 8.96
CA PRO A 156 6.42 -0.19 9.07
C PRO A 156 5.23 -0.41 10.01
N PHE A 157 4.70 0.64 10.63
CA PHE A 157 3.47 0.54 11.42
C PHE A 157 2.25 0.41 10.51
N ASN A 158 2.21 1.21 9.43
CA ASN A 158 1.22 1.09 8.37
C ASN A 158 1.90 1.02 7.01
N PHE A 159 1.23 0.35 6.07
CA PHE A 159 1.57 0.42 4.66
C PHE A 159 0.32 0.76 3.86
N ILE A 160 0.47 1.61 2.84
CA ILE A 160 -0.59 1.98 1.91
C ILE A 160 -0.06 1.81 0.49
N ALA A 161 -0.83 1.11 -0.34
CA ALA A 161 -0.61 1.06 -1.79
C ALA A 161 -1.87 1.52 -2.52
N TYR A 162 -1.70 2.40 -3.49
CA TYR A 162 -2.78 2.96 -4.30
C TYR A 162 -2.54 2.72 -5.78
N GLY A 163 -2.87 1.52 -6.26
CA GLY A 163 -2.72 1.12 -7.66
C GLY A 163 -4.06 0.71 -8.30
N ASP A 164 -4.14 -0.52 -8.79
CA ASP A 164 -5.39 -1.13 -9.24
C ASP A 164 -6.33 -1.48 -8.07
N ASN A 165 -5.72 -1.78 -6.92
CA ASN A 165 -6.40 -1.91 -5.64
C ASN A 165 -5.89 -0.82 -4.69
N PHE A 166 -6.76 -0.40 -3.77
CA PHE A 166 -6.36 0.32 -2.57
C PHE A 166 -6.09 -0.72 -1.47
N ILE A 167 -4.85 -0.79 -1.00
CA ILE A 167 -4.41 -1.73 0.04
C ILE A 167 -3.98 -0.90 1.23
N PHE A 168 -4.54 -1.21 2.40
CA PHE A 168 -4.14 -0.64 3.68
C PHE A 168 -3.76 -1.75 4.64
N ILE A 169 -2.59 -1.61 5.26
CA ILE A 169 -2.04 -2.55 6.23
C ILE A 169 -1.74 -1.80 7.52
N SER A 170 -1.99 -2.44 8.65
CA SER A 170 -1.66 -1.90 9.97
C SER A 170 -1.28 -3.01 10.95
N LYS A 171 -0.36 -2.70 11.87
CA LYS A 171 -0.16 -3.50 13.09
C LYS A 171 -1.33 -3.38 14.08
N ASN A 172 -2.20 -2.38 13.90
CA ASN A 172 -3.38 -2.12 14.71
C ASN A 172 -4.65 -2.58 13.97
N LYS A 173 -5.29 -3.64 14.48
CA LYS A 173 -6.48 -4.23 13.86
C LYS A 173 -7.66 -3.26 13.83
N GLU A 174 -7.77 -2.40 14.84
CA GLU A 174 -8.85 -1.43 14.96
C GLU A 174 -8.79 -0.38 13.83
N GLU A 175 -7.60 0.02 13.40
CA GLU A 175 -7.43 0.93 12.25
C GLU A 175 -8.00 0.31 10.97
N VAL A 176 -7.70 -0.97 10.70
CA VAL A 176 -8.27 -1.71 9.56
C VAL A 176 -9.80 -1.79 9.65
N ALA A 177 -10.33 -2.06 10.84
CA ALA A 177 -11.77 -2.14 11.07
C ALA A 177 -12.50 -0.80 10.88
N MET A 178 -11.81 0.34 11.02
CA MET A 178 -12.40 1.66 10.77
C MET A 178 -12.67 1.92 9.27
N LEU A 179 -11.96 1.25 8.35
CA LEU A 179 -12.14 1.45 6.91
C LEU A 179 -13.42 0.79 6.36
N ILE A 180 -14.07 -0.06 7.14
CA ILE A 180 -15.30 -0.78 6.75
C ILE A 180 -16.56 -0.06 7.27
N LYS A 181 -16.41 0.87 8.21
CA LYS A 181 -17.51 1.60 8.86
C LYS A 181 -17.87 2.85 8.08
#